data_AF-A0A5Q2RM45-F1
#
_entry.id   AF-A0A5Q2RM45-F1
#
_cell.length_a   1.000
_cell.length_b   1.000
_cell.length_c   1.000
_cell.angle_alpha   90.00
_cell.angle_beta   90.00
_cell.angle_gamma   90.00
#
_symmetry.space_group_name_H-M   'P 1'
#
loop_
_entity.id
_entity.type
_entity.pdbx_description
1 polymer ?
#
loop_
_entity_poly.entity_id
_entity_poly.type
_entity_poly.pdbx_seq_one_letter_code
_entity_poly.pdbx_strand_id
1 'polypeptide(L)'
;MSLRKLADRAGVSNPYLSQIERGLRRPSAEILQQIAHALEISAETLYVRAGILDERAPATDTVQAISVDRTITDEQRTTLLHIYRSFQEANGVAAGAPGQEIPTAEDPDLD
;
A
#
# COMPACT_ATOMS: atom_id res chain seq x y z
N MET A 1 -4.16 -6.37 23.04
CA MET A 1 -4.85 -5.12 23.45
C MET A 1 -6.33 -5.26 23.11
N SER A 2 -7.28 -4.83 23.95
CA SER A 2 -8.71 -4.91 23.61
C SER A 2 -9.14 -3.73 22.72
N LEU A 3 -10.18 -3.92 21.90
CA LEU A 3 -10.71 -2.90 20.99
C LEU A 3 -11.24 -1.67 21.74
N ARG A 4 -11.77 -1.87 22.94
CA ARG A 4 -12.17 -0.78 23.84
C ARG A 4 -10.97 0.05 24.30
N LYS A 5 -9.90 -0.61 24.74
CA LYS A 5 -8.67 0.07 25.15
C LYS A 5 -8.00 0.80 23.98
N LEU A 6 -8.11 0.27 22.76
CA LEU A 6 -7.66 0.97 21.55
C LEU A 6 -8.50 2.20 21.25
N ALA A 7 -9.83 2.09 21.32
CA ALA A 7 -10.74 3.22 21.14
C ALA A 7 -10.42 4.37 22.11
N ASP A 8 -10.24 4.05 23.40
CA ASP A 8 -9.88 5.02 24.44
C ASP A 8 -8.53 5.70 24.14
N ARG A 9 -7.51 4.94 23.74
CA ARG A 9 -6.17 5.47 23.41
C ARG A 9 -6.15 6.29 22.12
N ALA A 10 -6.94 5.92 21.13
CA ALA A 10 -7.03 6.60 19.85
C ALA A 10 -7.99 7.80 19.89
N GLY A 11 -8.73 8.01 20.98
CA GLY A 11 -9.71 9.09 21.07
C GLY A 11 -10.92 8.91 20.15
N VAL A 12 -11.22 7.68 19.74
CA VAL A 12 -12.35 7.33 18.87
C VAL A 12 -13.39 6.51 19.62
N SER A 13 -14.65 6.57 19.21
CA SER A 13 -15.68 5.77 19.86
C SER A 13 -15.51 4.27 19.56
N ASN A 14 -15.73 3.41 20.57
CA ASN A 14 -15.65 1.97 20.40
C ASN A 14 -16.63 1.39 19.35
N PRO A 15 -17.89 1.88 19.24
CA PRO A 15 -18.80 1.47 18.16
C PRO A 15 -18.25 1.78 16.77
N TYR A 16 -17.66 2.97 16.58
CA TYR A 16 -17.08 3.38 15.30
C TYR A 16 -15.86 2.54 14.94
N LEU A 17 -14.97 2.28 15.89
CA LEU A 17 -13.80 1.41 15.68
C LEU A 17 -14.21 -0.02 15.32
N SER A 18 -15.27 -0.55 15.93
CA SER A 18 -15.82 -1.87 15.59
C SER A 18 -16.39 -1.93 14.17
N GLN A 19 -16.93 -0.83 13.66
CA GLN A 19 -17.39 -0.75 12.26
C GLN A 19 -16.20 -0.75 11.28
N ILE A 20 -15.10 -0.08 11.64
CA ILE A 20 -13.86 -0.07 10.84
C ILE A 20 -13.25 -1.47 10.78
N GLU A 21 -13.12 -2.17 11.91
CA GLU A 21 -12.57 -3.54 11.97
C GLU A 21 -13.33 -4.50 11.05
N ARG A 22 -14.66 -4.34 10.98
CA ARG A 22 -15.55 -5.15 10.15
C ARG A 22 -15.61 -4.71 8.68
N GLY A 23 -14.86 -3.68 8.29
CA GLY A 23 -14.87 -3.12 6.95
C GLY A 23 -16.17 -2.39 6.57
N LEU A 24 -17.04 -2.08 7.53
CA LEU A 24 -18.35 -1.43 7.31
C LEU A 24 -18.23 0.10 7.16
N ARG A 25 -17.06 0.66 7.46
CA ARG A 25 -16.74 2.08 7.36
C ARG A 25 -15.34 2.28 6.83
N ARG A 26 -15.18 3.28 5.95
CA ARG A 26 -13.89 3.77 5.50
C ARG A 26 -13.45 4.92 6.44
N PRO A 27 -12.42 4.72 7.28
CA PRO A 27 -11.90 5.78 8.12
C PRO A 27 -11.20 6.87 7.29
N SER A 28 -11.19 8.10 7.79
CA SER A 28 -10.36 9.17 7.22
C SER A 28 -8.88 8.96 7.55
N ALA A 29 -8.00 9.67 6.85
CA ALA A 29 -6.56 9.65 7.13
C ALA A 29 -6.25 10.06 8.59
N GLU A 30 -6.94 11.08 9.11
CA GLU A 30 -6.80 11.53 10.50
C GLU A 30 -7.14 10.42 11.51
N ILE A 31 -8.24 9.69 11.29
CA ILE A 31 -8.63 8.55 12.14
C ILE A 31 -7.59 7.44 12.07
N LEU A 32 -7.04 7.16 10.89
CA LEU A 32 -5.98 6.17 10.73
C LEU A 32 -4.68 6.59 11.44
N GLN A 33 -4.32 7.88 11.45
CA GLN A 33 -3.18 8.37 12.24
C GLN A 33 -3.39 8.17 13.74
N GLN A 34 -4.59 8.50 14.25
CA GLN A 34 -4.93 8.32 15.66
C GLN A 34 -4.86 6.84 16.08
N ILE A 35 -5.37 5.94 15.23
CA ILE A 35 -5.29 4.49 15.45
C ILE A 35 -3.83 4.01 15.40
N ALA A 36 -3.04 4.45 14.41
CA ALA A 36 -1.63 4.08 14.28
C ALA A 36 -0.81 4.51 15.50
N HIS A 37 -1.00 5.74 15.95
CA HIS A 37 -0.35 6.27 17.15
C HIS A 37 -0.73 5.47 18.40
N ALA A 38 -2.02 5.14 18.57
CA ALA A 38 -2.48 4.32 19.68
C ALA A 38 -1.97 2.86 19.64
N LEU A 39 -1.63 2.36 18.46
CA LEU A 39 -1.02 1.04 18.24
C LEU A 39 0.52 1.07 18.26
N GLU A 40 1.13 2.26 18.33
CA GLU A 40 2.59 2.46 18.24
C GLU A 40 3.19 1.89 16.95
N ILE A 41 2.46 2.00 15.84
CA ILE A 41 2.90 1.58 14.50
C ILE A 41 2.93 2.76 13.54
N SER A 42 3.56 2.58 12.37
CA SER A 42 3.52 3.58 11.31
C SER A 42 2.10 3.73 10.74
N ALA A 43 1.64 4.97 10.59
CA ALA A 43 0.39 5.28 9.90
C ALA A 43 0.43 4.87 8.42
N GLU A 44 1.63 4.82 7.83
CA GLU A 44 1.88 4.38 6.46
C GLU A 44 1.31 2.99 6.19
N THR A 45 1.54 2.05 7.11
CA THR A 45 1.02 0.68 7.02
C THR A 45 -0.50 0.65 6.96
N LEU A 46 -1.16 1.54 7.70
CA LEU A 46 -2.62 1.64 7.69
C LEU A 46 -3.14 2.34 6.44
N TYR A 47 -2.41 3.32 5.90
CA TYR A 47 -2.76 4.01 4.67
C TYR A 47 -2.68 3.11 3.45
N VAL A 48 -1.63 2.31 3.35
CA VAL A 48 -1.48 1.25 2.35
C VAL A 48 -2.68 0.32 2.39
N ARG A 49 -2.99 -0.22 3.57
CA ARG A 49 -4.11 -1.17 3.74
C ARG A 49 -5.48 -0.53 3.46
N ALA A 50 -5.60 0.78 3.68
CA ALA A 50 -6.80 1.55 3.36
C ALA A 50 -6.87 2.00 1.89
N GLY A 51 -5.83 1.74 1.08
CA GLY A 51 -5.72 2.20 -0.30
C GLY A 51 -5.56 3.71 -0.45
N ILE A 52 -5.14 4.40 0.63
CA ILE A 52 -4.87 5.86 0.65
C ILE A 52 -3.45 6.15 0.16
N LEU A 53 -2.53 5.21 0.36
CA LEU A 53 -1.15 5.30 -0.07
C LEU A 53 -0.82 4.09 -0.93
N ASP A 54 -0.16 4.32 -2.06
CA ASP A 54 0.42 3.23 -2.84
C ASP A 54 1.64 2.67 -2.10
N GLU A 55 1.72 1.33 -1.98
CA GLU A 55 2.89 0.60 -1.45
C GLU A 55 4.20 0.95 -2.16
N ARG A 56 4.07 1.53 -3.36
CA ARG A 56 5.16 1.90 -4.25
C ARG A 56 5.63 3.34 -4.08
N ALA A 57 5.03 4.15 -3.20
CA ALA A 57 5.52 5.50 -2.93
C ALA A 57 6.88 5.40 -2.20
N PRO A 58 8.02 5.65 -2.87
CA PRO A 58 9.30 5.46 -2.21
C PRO A 58 9.50 6.57 -1.18
N ALA A 59 9.85 6.20 0.05
CA ALA A 59 10.13 7.13 1.16
C ALA A 59 11.31 8.10 0.90
N THR A 60 11.94 8.00 -0.26
CA THR A 60 12.83 8.99 -0.87
C THR A 60 12.75 8.79 -2.37
N ASP A 61 12.67 9.86 -3.16
CA ASP A 61 12.73 9.76 -4.61
C ASP A 61 14.09 9.17 -5.02
N THR A 62 14.11 7.85 -5.19
CA THR A 62 15.33 7.08 -5.48
C THR A 62 15.91 7.50 -6.83
N VAL A 63 15.07 7.94 -7.77
CA VAL A 63 15.49 8.53 -9.05
C VAL A 63 16.28 9.80 -8.78
N GLN A 64 15.81 10.65 -7.88
CA GLN A 64 16.52 11.87 -7.50
C GLN A 64 17.85 11.56 -6.80
N ALA A 65 17.88 10.58 -5.89
CA ALA A 65 19.12 10.17 -5.22
C ALA A 65 20.19 9.69 -6.21
N ILE A 66 19.83 8.84 -7.18
CA ILE A 66 20.74 8.39 -8.24
C ILE A 66 21.15 9.57 -9.14
N SER A 67 20.23 10.49 -9.41
CA SER A 67 20.48 11.62 -10.32
C SER A 67 21.53 12.60 -9.78
N VAL A 68 21.57 12.82 -8.46
CA VAL A 68 22.50 13.77 -7.82
C VAL A 68 23.80 13.14 -7.33
N ASP A 69 23.97 11.83 -7.47
CA ASP A 69 25.18 11.12 -7.04
C ASP A 69 26.38 11.51 -7.92
N ARG A 70 27.38 12.13 -7.30
CA ARG A 70 28.62 12.61 -7.95
C ARG A 70 29.72 11.56 -8.01
N THR A 71 29.52 10.39 -7.40
CA THR A 71 30.52 9.31 -7.36
C THR A 71 30.46 8.40 -8.59
N ILE A 72 29.39 8.50 -9.38
CA ILE A 72 29.17 7.71 -10.60
C ILE A 72 29.22 8.58 -11.86
N THR A 73 29.66 7.97 -12.97
CA THR A 73 29.72 8.64 -14.28
C THR A 73 28.33 8.84 -14.87
N ASP A 74 28.23 9.70 -15.89
CA ASP A 74 26.96 9.96 -16.59
C ASP A 74 26.40 8.70 -17.28
N GLU A 75 27.27 7.86 -17.82
CA GLU A 75 26.91 6.58 -18.44
C GLU A 75 26.37 5.59 -17.40
N GLN A 76 27.04 5.48 -16.24
CA GLN A 76 26.61 4.63 -15.12
C GLN A 76 25.25 5.10 -14.57
N ARG A 77 25.09 6.41 -14.38
CA ARG A 77 23.81 7.00 -13.93
C ARG A 77 22.67 6.69 -14.90
N THR A 78 22.90 6.89 -16.19
CA THR A 78 21.91 6.60 -17.23
C THR A 78 21.50 5.13 -17.20
N THR A 79 22.48 4.22 -17.07
CA THR A 79 22.25 2.77 -17.00
C THR A 79 21.47 2.38 -15.75
N LEU A 80 21.85 2.91 -14.58
CA LEU A 80 21.15 2.64 -13.32
C LEU A 80 19.69 3.12 -13.36
N LEU A 81 19.43 4.31 -13.89
CA LEU A 81 18.08 4.82 -14.03
C LEU A 81 17.24 3.98 -15.00
N HIS A 82 17.84 3.49 -16.08
CA HIS A 82 17.16 2.61 -17.03
C HIS A 82 16.77 1.27 -16.39
N ILE A 83 17.70 0.61 -15.69
CA ILE A 83 17.44 -0.65 -14.98
C ILE A 83 16.41 -0.45 -13.86
N TYR A 84 16.53 0.65 -13.11
CA TYR A 84 15.60 0.94 -12.03
C TYR A 84 14.15 1.10 -12.54
N ARG A 85 13.96 1.84 -13.63
CA ARG A 85 12.64 2.03 -14.25
C ARG A 85 12.08 0.71 -14.79
N SER A 86 12.89 -0.12 -15.45
CA SER A 86 12.40 -1.40 -15.97
C SER A 86 11.90 -2.33 -14.86
N PHE A 87 12.55 -2.34 -13.69
CA PHE A 87 12.04 -3.09 -12.53
C PHE A 87 10.74 -2.51 -11.98
N GLN A 88 10.60 -1.18 -11.90
CA GLN A 88 9.34 -0.58 -11.46
C GLN A 88 8.18 -0.89 -12.40
N GLU A 89 8.41 -0.85 -13.71
CA GLU A 89 7.43 -1.21 -14.73
C GLU A 89 7.02 -2.68 -14.60
N ALA A 90 8.00 -3.59 -14.49
CA ALA A 90 7.74 -5.02 -14.30
C ALA A 90 6.94 -5.30 -13.02
N ASN A 91 7.26 -4.64 -11.91
CA ASN A 91 6.53 -4.76 -10.65
C ASN A 91 5.11 -4.18 -10.74
N GLY A 92 4.94 -3.08 -11.49
CA GLY A 92 3.63 -2.48 -11.73
C GLY A 92 2.70 -3.39 -12.53
N VAL A 93 3.24 -4.12 -13.50
CA VAL A 93 2.49 -5.14 -14.27
C VAL A 93 2.13 -6.34 -13.39
N ALA A 94 3.06 -6.82 -12.55
CA ALA A 94 2.82 -7.94 -11.64
C ALA A 94 1.74 -7.63 -10.58
N ALA A 95 1.70 -6.39 -10.08
CA ALA A 95 0.70 -5.94 -9.11
C ALA A 95 -0.69 -5.67 -9.73
N GLY A 96 -0.79 -5.60 -11.06
CA GLY A 96 -2.02 -5.29 -11.80
C GLY A 96 -2.76 -6.50 -12.37
N ALA A 97 -2.27 -7.73 -12.19
CA ALA A 97 -2.93 -8.93 -12.67
C ALA A 97 -4.00 -9.42 -11.66
N PRO A 98 -5.31 -9.30 -11.95
CA PRO A 98 -6.33 -9.99 -11.17
C PRO A 98 -6.17 -11.50 -11.36
N GLY A 99 -6.29 -12.24 -10.25
CA GLY A 99 -6.06 -13.69 -10.20
C GLY A 99 -6.76 -14.44 -11.32
N GLN A 100 -5.99 -15.25 -12.04
CA GLN A 100 -6.53 -16.16 -13.05
C GLN A 100 -7.49 -17.15 -12.39
N GLU A 101 -8.79 -16.94 -12.59
CA GLU A 101 -9.78 -17.99 -12.41
C GLU A 101 -9.47 -19.11 -13.42
N ILE A 102 -9.21 -20.30 -12.88
CA ILE A 102 -9.04 -21.54 -13.64
C ILE A 102 -10.32 -21.76 -14.44
N PRO A 103 -10.27 -21.97 -15.78
CA PRO A 103 -11.48 -22.16 -16.56
C PRO A 103 -12.15 -23.47 -16.13
N THR A 104 -13.34 -23.37 -15.54
CA THR A 104 -14.21 -24.53 -15.35
C THR A 104 -14.67 -24.96 -16.73
N ALA A 105 -14.35 -26.21 -17.07
CA ALA A 105 -14.71 -26.84 -18.33
C ALA A 105 -16.21 -26.70 -18.61
N GLU A 106 -16.50 -26.42 -19.88
CA GLU A 106 -17.81 -26.27 -20.50
C GLU A 106 -18.75 -27.44 -20.15
N ASP A 107 -20.00 -27.12 -19.81
CA ASP A 107 -21.12 -28.06 -19.94
C ASP A 107 -21.94 -27.58 -21.16
N PRO A 108 -21.99 -28.34 -22.26
CA PRO A 108 -22.65 -27.91 -23.50
C PRO A 108 -24.15 -28.22 -23.48
N ASP A 109 -24.90 -27.29 -24.08
CA ASP A 109 -26.25 -27.43 -24.65
C ASP A 109 -27.40 -27.93 -23.76
N LEU A 110 -28.40 -27.07 -23.55
CA LEU A 110 -29.82 -27.46 -23.62
C LEU A 110 -30.69 -26.28 -24.13
N ASP A 111 -31.07 -26.39 -25.42
CA ASP A 111 -32.25 -25.88 -26.15
C ASP A 111 -32.81 -24.46 -25.92
#